data_AF-A0AA43ULK5-F1
#
_entry.id   AF-A0AA43ULK5-F1
#
_cell.length_a   1.000
_cell.length_b   1.000
_cell.length_c   1.000
_cell.angle_alpha   90.00
_cell.angle_beta   90.00
_cell.angle_gamma   90.00
#
_symmetry.space_group_name_H-M   'P 1'
#
loop_
_entity.id
_entity.type
_entity.pdbx_description
1 polymer ?
#
loop_
_entity_poly.entity_id
_entity_poly.type
_entity_poly.pdbx_seq_one_letter_code
_entity_poly.pdbx_strand_id
1 'polypeptide(L)'
;IDVYIEILQANAGTRCAGLTAASVALADAGIPMRDIVPAIAAGKADGNVLLDLNKEEDNYGQADVPIAIMPSTDEIVLLQMDGNMTRAEFDHAIELAVNACHEVHDLQVDALKRRYSGKQEASE
;
A
#
# COMPACT_ATOMS: atom_id res chain seq x y z
N ILE A 1 -18.26 -7.19 -10.10
CA ILE A 1 -17.26 -6.10 -10.10
C ILE A 1 -15.96 -6.80 -10.36
N ASP A 2 -15.39 -6.57 -11.53
CA ASP A 2 -14.18 -7.27 -11.95
C ASP A 2 -13.03 -6.27 -11.90
N VAL A 3 -11.93 -6.67 -11.26
CA VAL A 3 -10.74 -5.84 -11.09
C VAL A 3 -9.58 -6.57 -11.71
N TYR A 4 -8.90 -5.91 -12.64
CA TYR A 4 -7.73 -6.43 -13.31
C TYR A 4 -6.53 -5.54 -12.96
N ILE A 5 -5.44 -6.17 -12.57
CA ILE A 5 -4.18 -5.51 -12.21
C ILE A 5 -3.11 -6.09 -13.11
N GLU A 6 -2.44 -5.24 -13.89
CA GLU A 6 -1.32 -5.63 -14.74
C GLU A 6 -0.04 -4.95 -14.21
N ILE A 7 1.00 -5.73 -13.93
CA ILE A 7 2.28 -5.22 -13.45
C ILE A 7 3.21 -5.02 -14.64
N LEU A 8 3.30 -3.76 -15.10
CA LEU A 8 4.15 -3.42 -16.25
C LEU A 8 5.65 -3.54 -15.95
N GLN A 9 6.03 -3.26 -14.70
CA GLN A 9 7.39 -3.40 -14.21
C GLN A 9 7.37 -3.81 -12.74
N ALA A 10 8.22 -4.76 -12.36
CA ALA A 10 8.31 -5.27 -11.00
C ALA A 10 9.65 -4.90 -10.35
N ASN A 11 9.59 -4.31 -9.15
CA ASN A 11 10.74 -4.00 -8.32
C ASN A 11 10.42 -4.23 -6.83
N ALA A 12 9.98 -5.44 -6.47
CA ALA A 12 9.30 -5.76 -5.20
C ALA A 12 8.00 -4.96 -5.00
N GLY A 13 7.31 -5.16 -3.87
CA GLY A 13 6.10 -4.41 -3.48
C GLY A 13 4.91 -4.50 -4.44
N THR A 14 4.96 -5.35 -5.46
CA THR A 14 3.99 -5.35 -6.59
C THR A 14 2.55 -5.59 -6.15
N ARG A 15 2.34 -6.40 -5.11
CA ARG A 15 1.01 -6.63 -4.53
C ARG A 15 0.45 -5.38 -3.85
N CYS A 16 1.31 -4.63 -3.15
CA CYS A 16 0.94 -3.39 -2.47
C CYS A 16 0.65 -2.30 -3.51
N ALA A 17 1.51 -2.15 -4.51
CA ALA A 17 1.28 -1.25 -5.64
C ALA A 17 -0.02 -1.59 -6.38
N GLY A 18 -0.27 -2.88 -6.64
CA GLY A 18 -1.48 -3.35 -7.30
C GLY A 18 -2.74 -3.08 -6.49
N LEU A 19 -2.74 -3.36 -5.19
CA LEU A 19 -3.87 -3.12 -4.29
C LEU A 19 -4.15 -1.61 -4.15
N THR A 20 -3.12 -0.80 -3.96
CA THR A 20 -3.21 0.67 -3.92
C THR A 20 -3.80 1.23 -5.21
N ALA A 21 -3.37 0.73 -6.37
CA ALA A 21 -3.90 1.13 -7.68
C ALA A 21 -5.35 0.67 -7.87
N ALA A 22 -5.69 -0.56 -7.47
CA ALA A 22 -7.04 -1.10 -7.53
C ALA A 22 -8.03 -0.29 -6.67
N SER A 23 -7.62 0.11 -5.47
CA SER A 23 -8.42 0.98 -4.58
C SER A 23 -8.75 2.32 -5.26
N VAL A 24 -7.75 2.97 -5.87
CA VAL A 24 -7.96 4.21 -6.63
C VAL A 24 -8.85 3.97 -7.86
N ALA A 25 -8.66 2.86 -8.58
CA ALA A 25 -9.47 2.53 -9.76
C ALA A 25 -10.95 2.29 -9.41
N LEU A 26 -11.23 1.61 -8.30
CA LEU A 26 -12.59 1.40 -7.82
C LEU A 26 -13.26 2.73 -7.42
N ALA A 27 -12.51 3.62 -6.75
CA ALA A 27 -12.98 4.96 -6.43
C ALA A 27 -13.24 5.80 -7.68
N ASP A 28 -12.34 5.76 -8.68
CA ASP A 28 -12.49 6.45 -9.96
C ASP A 28 -13.70 5.93 -10.77
N ALA A 29 -14.01 4.63 -10.66
CA ALA A 29 -15.21 4.03 -11.24
C ALA A 29 -16.51 4.44 -10.51
N GLY A 30 -16.43 5.19 -9.41
CA GLY A 30 -17.59 5.63 -8.64
C GLY A 30 -18.26 4.52 -7.83
N ILE A 31 -17.54 3.43 -7.55
CA ILE A 31 -18.07 2.32 -6.75
C ILE A 31 -18.06 2.74 -5.27
N PRO A 32 -19.20 2.64 -4.56
CA PRO A 32 -19.23 2.94 -3.12
C PRO A 32 -18.34 1.97 -2.34
N MET A 33 -17.36 2.51 -1.62
CA MET A 33 -16.44 1.76 -0.76
C MET A 33 -16.51 2.29 0.68
N ARG A 34 -16.10 1.46 1.66
CA ARG A 34 -16.01 1.89 3.06
C ARG A 34 -14.84 2.85 3.28
N ASP A 35 -13.73 2.59 2.59
CA ASP A 35 -12.50 3.36 2.70
C ASP A 35 -11.66 3.22 1.42
N ILE A 36 -10.69 4.11 1.24
CA ILE A 36 -9.64 3.96 0.23
C ILE A 36 -8.51 3.19 0.89
N VAL A 37 -8.23 1.99 0.39
CA VAL A 37 -7.24 1.08 0.97
C VAL A 37 -5.84 1.39 0.42
N PRO A 38 -4.90 1.89 1.25
CA PRO A 38 -3.48 1.91 0.96
C PRO A 38 -2.84 0.56 1.29
N ALA A 39 -1.72 0.28 0.67
CA ALA A 39 -0.88 -0.86 1.02
C ALA A 39 0.60 -0.52 0.86
N ILE A 40 1.42 -1.06 1.74
CA ILE A 40 2.88 -0.92 1.72
C ILE A 40 3.53 -2.19 2.26
N ALA A 41 4.80 -2.43 1.92
CA ALA A 41 5.57 -3.52 2.50
C ALA A 41 6.60 -2.95 3.48
N ALA A 42 6.66 -3.49 4.69
CA ALA A 42 7.86 -3.39 5.53
C ALA A 42 8.66 -4.69 5.38
N GLY A 43 9.88 -4.72 5.90
CA GLY A 43 10.68 -5.94 5.86
C GLY A 43 11.94 -5.85 6.69
N LYS A 44 12.80 -6.84 6.52
CA LYS A 44 14.11 -6.88 7.19
C LYS A 44 15.19 -7.13 6.16
N ALA A 45 16.17 -6.24 6.08
CA ALA A 45 17.39 -6.44 5.30
C ALA A 45 18.61 -5.99 6.12
N ASP A 46 19.74 -6.67 5.95
CA ASP A 46 20.98 -6.43 6.72
C ASP A 46 20.76 -6.33 8.25
N GLY A 47 19.79 -7.07 8.77
CA GLY A 47 19.47 -7.10 10.20
C GLY A 47 18.62 -5.93 10.70
N ASN A 48 18.24 -4.99 9.83
CA ASN A 48 17.43 -3.83 10.18
C ASN A 48 16.01 -3.96 9.62
N VAL A 49 15.03 -3.43 10.34
CA VAL A 49 13.66 -3.28 9.81
C VAL A 49 13.62 -2.08 8.87
N LEU A 50 13.12 -2.29 7.66
CA LEU A 50 13.03 -1.29 6.60
C LEU A 50 11.57 -1.12 6.14
N LEU A 51 11.31 -0.02 5.45
CA LEU A 51 10.02 0.31 4.85
C LEU A 51 10.17 0.44 3.33
N ASP A 52 9.17 -0.06 2.61
CA ASP A 52 9.07 -0.07 1.15
C ASP A 52 10.27 -0.71 0.45
N LEU A 53 10.40 -2.03 0.65
CA LEU A 53 11.53 -2.79 0.13
C LEU A 53 11.62 -2.69 -1.40
N ASN A 54 12.83 -2.47 -1.89
CA ASN A 54 13.15 -2.67 -3.30
C ASN A 54 13.46 -4.15 -3.59
N LYS A 55 13.69 -4.47 -4.88
CA LYS A 55 13.96 -5.85 -5.32
C LYS A 55 15.20 -6.49 -4.69
N GLU A 56 16.26 -5.73 -4.43
CA GLU A 56 17.47 -6.29 -3.82
C GLU A 56 17.24 -6.57 -2.33
N GLU A 57 16.59 -5.64 -1.64
CA GLU A 57 16.20 -5.79 -0.23
C GLU A 57 15.23 -6.95 -0.02
N ASP A 58 14.29 -7.17 -0.94
CA ASP A 58 13.35 -8.31 -0.92
C ASP A 58 14.05 -9.65 -1.22
N ASN A 59 14.87 -9.72 -2.28
CA ASN A 59 15.52 -10.98 -2.69
C ASN A 59 16.61 -11.46 -1.72
N TYR A 60 17.36 -10.52 -1.11
CA TYR A 60 18.49 -10.83 -0.25
C TYR A 60 18.24 -10.50 1.22
N GLY A 61 17.10 -9.89 1.53
CA GLY A 61 16.66 -9.62 2.89
C GLY A 61 16.26 -10.88 3.65
N GLN A 62 16.00 -10.68 4.93
CA GLN A 62 15.57 -11.73 5.84
C GLN A 62 14.05 -11.88 5.91
N ALA A 63 13.28 -10.84 5.60
CA ALA A 63 11.82 -10.90 5.62
C ALA A 63 11.13 -9.81 4.78
N ASP A 64 9.94 -10.13 4.27
CA ASP A 64 8.98 -9.23 3.63
C ASP A 64 7.64 -9.27 4.40
N VAL A 65 7.06 -8.11 4.67
CA VAL A 65 5.80 -7.94 5.43
C VAL A 65 4.88 -6.95 4.70
N PRO A 66 4.14 -7.40 3.67
CA PRO A 66 3.10 -6.62 3.03
C PRO A 66 1.89 -6.41 3.95
N ILE A 67 1.43 -5.16 4.06
CA ILE A 67 0.24 -4.78 4.83
C ILE A 67 -0.68 -3.86 4.02
N ALA A 68 -1.97 -3.94 4.29
CA ALA A 68 -2.96 -2.95 3.88
C ALA A 68 -3.97 -2.73 5.00
N ILE A 69 -4.45 -1.49 5.14
CA ILE A 69 -5.36 -1.09 6.21
C ILE A 69 -6.59 -0.37 5.66
N MET A 70 -7.63 -0.24 6.48
CA MET A 70 -8.67 0.79 6.34
C MET A 70 -8.27 2.01 7.19
N PRO A 71 -7.78 3.12 6.60
CA PRO A 71 -7.24 4.26 7.34
C PRO A 71 -8.19 4.93 8.34
N SER A 72 -9.49 4.77 8.17
CA SER A 72 -10.50 5.32 9.09
C SER A 72 -10.60 4.57 10.43
N THR A 73 -10.11 3.33 10.49
CA THR A 73 -10.27 2.44 11.65
C THR A 73 -8.99 1.71 12.06
N ASP A 74 -7.94 1.84 11.27
CA ASP A 74 -6.67 1.09 11.35
C ASP A 74 -6.85 -0.43 11.29
N GLU A 75 -8.01 -0.91 10.82
CA GLU A 75 -8.26 -2.33 10.62
C GLU A 75 -7.41 -2.87 9.48
N ILE A 76 -6.62 -3.90 9.77
CA ILE A 76 -5.77 -4.59 8.79
C ILE A 76 -6.63 -5.47 7.89
N VAL A 77 -6.61 -5.20 6.58
CA VAL A 77 -7.36 -5.96 5.56
C VAL A 77 -6.49 -6.90 4.74
N LEU A 78 -5.17 -6.67 4.73
CA LEU A 78 -4.17 -7.59 4.21
C LEU A 78 -2.98 -7.61 5.15
N LEU A 79 -2.53 -8.80 5.49
CA LEU A 79 -1.27 -9.01 6.19
C LEU A 79 -0.65 -10.30 5.68
N GLN A 80 0.55 -10.19 5.12
CA GLN A 80 1.36 -11.32 4.72
C GLN A 80 2.74 -11.15 5.36
N MET A 81 3.43 -12.27 5.57
CA MET A 81 4.81 -12.27 6.01
C MET A 81 5.52 -13.47 5.40
N ASP A 82 6.69 -13.22 4.81
CA ASP A 82 7.61 -14.24 4.35
C ASP A 82 9.00 -13.98 4.96
N GLY A 83 9.73 -15.04 5.28
CA GLY A 83 11.04 -14.95 5.92
C GLY A 83 11.01 -15.06 7.45
N ASN A 84 11.95 -14.40 8.11
CA ASN A 84 12.19 -14.57 9.54
C ASN A 84 12.39 -13.24 10.28
N MET A 85 11.54 -13.00 11.26
CA MET A 85 11.61 -11.87 12.19
C MET A 85 11.38 -12.36 13.62
N THR A 86 12.04 -11.72 14.57
CA THR A 86 11.63 -11.81 15.97
C THR A 86 10.28 -11.13 16.18
N ARG A 87 9.59 -11.46 17.27
CA ARG A 87 8.32 -10.80 17.60
C ARG A 87 8.45 -9.27 17.70
N ALA A 88 9.53 -8.79 18.31
CA ALA A 88 9.77 -7.36 18.46
C ALA A 88 10.02 -6.65 17.11
N GLU A 89 10.77 -7.29 16.21
CA GLU A 89 10.98 -6.77 14.85
C GLU A 89 9.69 -6.74 14.05
N PHE A 90 8.87 -7.78 14.16
CA PHE A 90 7.57 -7.83 13.50
C PHE A 90 6.61 -6.76 14.02
N ASP A 91 6.49 -6.61 15.34
CA ASP A 91 5.65 -5.55 15.94
C ASP A 91 6.10 -4.16 15.47
N HIS A 92 7.42 -3.92 15.41
CA HIS A 92 7.98 -2.66 14.90
C HIS A 92 7.71 -2.45 13.40
N ALA A 93 7.83 -3.50 12.58
CA ALA A 93 7.53 -3.45 11.15
C ALA A 93 6.06 -3.10 10.88
N ILE A 94 5.14 -3.68 11.65
CA ILE A 94 3.71 -3.37 11.55
C ILE A 94 3.44 -1.92 11.91
N GLU A 95 3.98 -1.42 13.03
CA GLU A 95 3.81 -0.02 13.44
C GLU A 95 4.34 0.94 12.36
N LEU A 96 5.53 0.67 11.82
CA LEU A 96 6.13 1.47 10.77
C LEU A 96 5.27 1.48 9.49
N ALA A 97 4.77 0.31 9.09
CA ALA A 97 3.99 0.15 7.87
C ALA A 97 2.57 0.75 7.98
N VAL A 98 1.91 0.64 9.14
CA VAL A 98 0.60 1.29 9.38
C VAL A 98 0.71 2.80 9.26
N ASN A 99 1.73 3.41 9.88
CA ASN A 99 1.97 4.85 9.76
C ASN A 99 2.19 5.27 8.29
N ALA A 100 3.00 4.52 7.55
CA ALA A 100 3.25 4.79 6.15
C ALA A 100 2.02 4.56 5.25
N CYS A 101 1.13 3.63 5.61
CA CYS A 101 -0.15 3.47 4.93
C CYS A 101 -1.00 4.76 4.98
N HIS A 102 -0.98 5.52 6.08
CA HIS A 102 -1.68 6.81 6.12
C HIS A 102 -1.07 7.82 5.14
N GLU A 103 0.24 7.84 4.97
CA GLU A 103 0.90 8.69 3.95
C GLU A 103 0.49 8.29 2.53
N VAL A 104 0.46 6.98 2.25
CA VAL A 104 0.00 6.45 0.95
C VAL A 104 -1.47 6.78 0.71
N HIS A 105 -2.31 6.69 1.73
CA HIS A 105 -3.72 7.07 1.65
C HIS A 105 -3.89 8.53 1.26
N ASP A 106 -3.13 9.44 1.88
CA ASP A 106 -3.20 10.86 1.56
C ASP A 106 -2.81 11.15 0.10
N LEU A 107 -1.82 10.42 -0.41
CA LEU A 107 -1.43 10.47 -1.82
C LEU A 107 -2.53 9.92 -2.76
N GLN A 108 -3.21 8.83 -2.38
CA GLN A 108 -4.34 8.30 -3.14
C GLN A 108 -5.49 9.31 -3.20
N VAL A 109 -5.84 9.91 -2.07
CA VAL A 109 -6.89 10.94 -1.97
C VAL A 109 -6.53 12.18 -2.78
N ASP A 110 -5.28 12.65 -2.69
CA ASP A 110 -4.79 13.78 -3.48
C ASP A 110 -4.86 13.50 -4.99
N ALA A 111 -4.46 12.30 -5.43
CA ALA A 111 -4.54 11.91 -6.84
C ALA A 111 -5.98 11.95 -7.37
N LEU A 112 -6.94 11.42 -6.61
CA LEU A 112 -8.37 11.48 -6.94
C LEU A 112 -8.86 12.94 -6.95
N LYS A 113 -8.54 13.72 -5.92
CA LYS A 113 -8.92 15.14 -5.85
C LYS A 113 -8.40 15.91 -7.06
N ARG A 114 -7.12 15.82 -7.40
CA ARG A 114 -6.56 16.51 -8.58
C ARG A 114 -7.30 16.17 -9.87
N ARG A 115 -7.70 14.90 -10.03
CA ARG A 115 -8.41 14.40 -11.21
C ARG A 115 -9.86 14.91 -11.34
N TYR A 116 -10.51 15.28 -10.23
CA TYR A 116 -11.90 15.73 -10.22
C TYR A 116 -12.06 17.24 -9.93
N SER A 117 -11.13 17.85 -9.21
CA SER A 117 -11.12 19.31 -8.94
C SER A 117 -10.90 20.11 -10.23
N GLY A 118 -9.99 19.66 -11.10
CA GLY A 118 -9.70 20.35 -12.37
C GLY A 118 -10.77 20.20 -13.46
N LYS A 119 -11.81 19.39 -13.24
CA LYS A 119 -12.92 19.23 -14.20
C LYS A 119 -14.07 20.22 -13.99
N GLN A 120 -14.18 20.86 -12.82
CA GLN A 120 -15.25 21.82 -12.55
C GLN A 120 -15.07 23.15 -13.30
N GLU A 121 -13.84 23.58 -13.58
CA GLU A 121 -13.57 24.86 -14.26
C GLU A 121 -13.76 24.83 -15.79
N ALA A 122 -13.86 23.65 -16.40
CA ALA A 122 -14.01 23.50 -17.86
C ALA A 122 -15.47 23.34 -18.32
N SER A 123 -16.43 23.41 -17.40
CA SER A 123 -17.86 23.18 -17.65
C SER A 123 -18.78 24.37 -17.32
N GLU A 124 -18.22 25.57 -17.10
CA GLU A 124 -18.96 26.84 -17.02
C GLU A 124 -18.71 27.73 -18.24
#